data_AF-A0A134CKF3-F1
#
_entry.id   AF-A0A134CKF3-F1
#
_cell.length_a   1.000
_cell.length_b   1.000
_cell.length_c   1.000
_cell.angle_alpha   90.00
_cell.angle_beta   90.00
_cell.angle_gamma   90.00
#
_symmetry.space_group_name_H-M   'P 1'
#
loop_
_entity.id
_entity.type
_entity.pdbx_description
1 polymer ?
#
loop_
_entity_poly.entity_id
_entity_poly.type
_entity_poly.pdbx_seq_one_letter_code
_entity_poly.pdbx_strand_id
1 'polypeptide(L)'
;MKGKIKQKLKALGVQLSAVVQIGKEGMSDTLIDSTREALQARELIKVHVLPNAVLDTKETIEALADMLGAEVIQVIGRYGILFKKKKEKSHFEDIL
;
A
#
# COMPACT_ATOMS: atom_id res chain seq x y z
N MET A 1 7.61 -12.31 -4.67
CA MET A 1 7.98 -12.39 -3.23
C MET A 1 7.75 -13.80 -2.67
N LYS A 2 8.61 -14.30 -1.75
CA LYS A 2 8.46 -15.63 -1.12
C LYS A 2 7.23 -15.66 -0.18
N GLY A 3 6.49 -16.77 -0.16
CA GLY A 3 5.22 -16.89 0.58
C GLY A 3 5.29 -16.58 2.08
N LYS A 4 6.37 -17.02 2.77
CA LYS A 4 6.59 -16.74 4.20
C LYS A 4 6.76 -15.25 4.51
N ILE A 5 7.44 -14.52 3.62
CA ILE A 5 7.68 -13.08 3.74
C ILE A 5 6.37 -12.33 3.56
N LYS A 6 5.61 -12.68 2.51
CA LYS A 6 4.28 -12.11 2.25
C LYS A 6 3.35 -12.31 3.45
N GLN A 7 3.37 -13.48 4.09
CA GLN A 7 2.55 -13.74 5.28
C GLN A 7 2.92 -12.86 6.49
N LYS A 8 4.23 -12.63 6.73
CA LYS A 8 4.68 -11.69 7.76
C LYS A 8 4.22 -10.25 7.46
N LEU A 9 4.41 -9.79 6.23
CA LEU A 9 3.98 -8.44 5.82
C LEU A 9 2.46 -8.25 5.92
N LYS A 10 1.67 -9.30 5.63
CA LYS A 10 0.22 -9.30 5.86
C LYS A 10 -0.10 -9.03 7.33
N ALA A 11 0.47 -9.82 8.24
CA ALA A 11 0.22 -9.69 9.67
C ALA A 11 0.58 -8.28 10.18
N LEU A 12 1.73 -7.75 9.76
CA LEU A 12 2.16 -6.39 10.11
C LEU A 12 1.22 -5.32 9.53
N GLY A 13 0.89 -5.42 8.24
CA GLY A 13 0.09 -4.42 7.55
C GLY A 13 -1.36 -4.34 8.03
N VAL A 14 -1.94 -5.45 8.53
CA VAL A 14 -3.29 -5.46 9.10
C VAL A 14 -3.36 -4.55 10.34
N GLN A 15 -2.33 -4.56 11.17
CA GLN A 15 -2.25 -3.78 12.42
C GLN A 15 -1.94 -2.30 12.20
N LEU A 16 -1.49 -1.92 11.01
CA LEU A 16 -1.23 -0.52 10.68
C LEU A 16 -2.52 0.29 10.62
N SER A 17 -2.43 1.56 11.02
CA SER A 17 -3.43 2.57 10.67
C SER A 17 -3.27 2.96 9.20
N ALA A 18 -4.38 3.24 8.52
CA ALA A 18 -4.32 3.73 7.16
C ALA A 18 -3.73 5.13 7.12
N VAL A 19 -2.64 5.31 6.37
CA VAL A 19 -1.94 6.59 6.23
C VAL A 19 -2.29 7.31 4.93
N VAL A 20 -2.98 6.62 4.02
CA VAL A 20 -3.50 7.16 2.76
C VAL A 20 -4.98 6.83 2.66
N GLN A 21 -5.77 7.79 2.18
CA GLN A 21 -7.20 7.61 1.93
C GLN A 21 -7.57 8.05 0.52
N ILE A 22 -8.39 7.25 -0.16
CA ILE A 22 -8.81 7.49 -1.54
C ILE A 22 -10.31 7.67 -1.57
N GLY A 23 -10.75 8.89 -1.86
CA GLY A 23 -12.15 9.27 -1.90
C GLY A 23 -12.69 9.42 -3.31
N LYS A 24 -13.70 10.26 -3.45
CA LYS A 24 -14.38 10.58 -4.72
C LYS A 24 -13.43 11.17 -5.77
N GLU A 25 -12.43 11.93 -5.35
CA GLU A 25 -11.43 12.53 -6.25
C GLU A 25 -10.47 11.48 -6.85
N GLY A 26 -10.50 10.24 -6.33
CA GLY A 26 -9.70 9.14 -6.86
C GLY A 26 -8.20 9.35 -6.65
N MET A 27 -7.40 8.93 -7.63
CA MET A 27 -5.94 8.98 -7.60
C MET A 27 -5.44 10.25 -8.31
N SER A 28 -5.57 11.41 -7.67
CA SER A 28 -4.95 12.64 -8.14
C SER A 28 -3.42 12.55 -8.08
N ASP A 29 -2.72 13.36 -8.88
CA ASP A 29 -1.25 13.41 -8.86
C ASP A 29 -0.71 13.73 -7.46
N THR A 30 -1.37 14.64 -6.75
CA THR A 30 -1.02 15.01 -5.36
C THR A 30 -1.17 13.83 -4.38
N LEU A 31 -2.22 13.01 -4.55
CA LEU A 31 -2.39 11.81 -3.75
C LEU A 31 -1.30 10.78 -4.09
N ILE A 32 -1.00 10.59 -5.37
CA ILE A 32 0.01 9.62 -5.81
C ILE A 32 1.39 10.03 -5.28
N ASP A 33 1.74 11.30 -5.34
CA ASP A 33 3.01 11.83 -4.85
C ASP A 33 3.14 11.68 -3.33
N SER A 34 2.13 12.09 -2.57
CA SER A 34 2.11 11.90 -1.12
C SER A 34 2.13 10.41 -0.72
N THR A 35 1.45 9.55 -1.47
CA THR A 35 1.50 8.10 -1.26
C THR A 35 2.89 7.55 -1.55
N ARG A 36 3.56 8.05 -2.59
CA ARG A 36 4.95 7.68 -2.93
C ARG A 36 5.89 8.03 -1.80
N GLU A 37 5.79 9.24 -1.23
CA GLU A 37 6.60 9.66 -0.09
C GLU A 37 6.32 8.81 1.15
N ALA A 38 5.05 8.56 1.47
CA ALA A 38 4.67 7.71 2.60
C ALA A 38 5.20 6.28 2.44
N LEU A 39 5.10 5.72 1.24
CA LEU A 39 5.59 4.40 0.90
C LEU A 39 7.12 4.34 0.94
N GLN A 40 7.82 5.38 0.45
CA GLN A 40 9.27 5.47 0.55
C GLN A 40 9.73 5.61 1.99
N ALA A 41 9.02 6.34 2.85
CA ALA A 41 9.41 6.51 4.24
C ALA A 41 9.21 5.23 5.06
N ARG A 42 8.09 4.54 4.86
CA ARG A 42 7.62 3.44 5.73
C ARG A 42 7.81 2.05 5.13
N GLU A 43 8.01 1.94 3.83
CA GLU A 43 8.10 0.70 3.02
C GLU A 43 6.83 -0.16 3.00
N LEU A 44 6.05 -0.18 4.08
CA LEU A 44 4.77 -0.86 4.21
C LEU A 44 3.72 0.17 4.65
N ILE A 45 2.67 0.33 3.85
CA ILE A 45 1.58 1.25 4.15
C ILE A 45 0.23 0.56 4.02
N LYS A 46 -0.75 1.08 4.75
CA LYS A 46 -2.15 0.73 4.61
C LYS A 46 -2.90 1.90 3.98
N VAL A 47 -3.67 1.59 2.95
CA VAL A 47 -4.47 2.53 2.17
C VAL A 47 -5.93 2.23 2.42
N HIS A 48 -6.76 3.26 2.63
CA HIS A 48 -8.20 3.12 2.81
C HIS A 48 -8.93 3.69 1.59
N VAL A 49 -9.69 2.85 0.89
CA VAL A 49 -10.54 3.29 -0.20
C VAL A 49 -11.92 3.60 0.36
N LEU A 50 -12.32 4.87 0.36
CA LEU A 50 -13.58 5.32 0.92
C LEU A 50 -14.79 4.87 0.08
N PRO A 51 -16.00 4.71 0.68
CA PRO A 51 -17.21 4.24 -0.02
C PRO A 51 -17.60 5.02 -1.26
N ASN A 52 -17.19 6.27 -1.36
CA ASN A 52 -17.48 7.17 -2.47
C ASN A 52 -16.40 7.16 -3.57
N ALA A 53 -15.40 6.27 -3.48
CA ALA A 53 -14.43 6.08 -4.55
C ALA A 53 -15.12 5.57 -5.83
N VAL A 54 -14.57 5.98 -6.98
CA VAL A 54 -15.16 5.71 -8.29
C VAL A 54 -14.94 4.26 -8.73
N LEU A 55 -13.77 3.70 -8.42
CA LEU A 55 -13.38 2.33 -8.76
C LEU A 55 -13.56 1.40 -7.55
N ASP A 56 -13.57 0.09 -7.82
CA ASP A 56 -13.59 -0.87 -6.74
C ASP A 56 -12.27 -0.82 -5.94
N THR A 57 -12.29 -1.31 -4.70
CA THR A 57 -11.12 -1.24 -3.81
C THR A 57 -9.93 -2.02 -4.37
N LYS A 58 -10.15 -3.20 -4.93
CA LYS A 58 -9.09 -4.02 -5.50
C LYS A 58 -8.49 -3.33 -6.73
N GLU A 59 -9.32 -2.90 -7.68
CA GLU A 59 -8.85 -2.15 -8.87
C GLU A 59 -8.07 -0.89 -8.49
N THR A 60 -8.58 -0.11 -7.53
CA THR A 60 -7.92 1.11 -7.04
C THR A 60 -6.53 0.79 -6.48
N ILE A 61 -6.43 -0.27 -5.66
CA ILE A 61 -5.17 -0.64 -5.00
C ILE A 61 -4.17 -1.22 -5.99
N GLU A 62 -4.63 -2.02 -6.96
CA GLU A 62 -3.78 -2.57 -8.04
C GLU A 62 -3.23 -1.44 -8.91
N ALA A 63 -4.09 -0.53 -9.37
CA ALA A 63 -3.67 0.63 -10.17
C ALA A 63 -2.67 1.51 -9.41
N LEU A 64 -2.94 1.82 -8.13
CA LEU A 64 -2.03 2.61 -7.30
C LEU A 64 -0.68 1.91 -7.12
N ALA A 65 -0.69 0.58 -6.92
CA ALA A 65 0.54 -0.18 -6.77
C ALA A 65 1.39 -0.14 -8.03
N ASP A 66 0.77 -0.30 -9.21
CA ASP A 66 1.45 -0.23 -10.50
C ASP A 66 2.09 1.15 -10.73
N MET A 67 1.36 2.23 -10.47
CA MET A 67 1.87 3.60 -10.59
C MET A 67 3.05 3.90 -9.66
N LEU A 68 3.07 3.26 -8.49
CA LEU A 68 4.11 3.43 -7.48
C LEU A 68 5.27 2.44 -7.65
N GLY A 69 5.13 1.42 -8.51
CA GLY A 69 6.04 0.28 -8.57
C GLY A 69 6.13 -0.45 -7.21
N ALA A 70 4.97 -0.65 -6.58
CA ALA A 70 4.81 -1.31 -5.29
C ALA A 70 4.18 -2.70 -5.48
N GLU A 71 4.34 -3.58 -4.49
CA GLU A 71 3.69 -4.88 -4.48
C GLU A 71 2.42 -4.84 -3.61
N VAL A 72 1.32 -5.38 -4.13
CA VAL A 72 0.09 -5.60 -3.36
C VAL A 72 0.27 -6.81 -2.45
N ILE A 73 0.35 -6.55 -1.15
CA ILE A 73 0.48 -7.58 -0.12
C ILE A 73 -0.87 -8.25 0.11
N GLN A 74 -1.92 -7.44 0.27
CA GLN A 74 -3.28 -7.90 0.53
C GLN A 74 -4.29 -6.77 0.30
N VAL A 75 -5.50 -7.15 -0.09
CA VAL A 75 -6.70 -6.29 -0.04
C VAL A 75 -7.66 -6.92 0.97
N ILE A 76 -8.18 -6.12 1.90
CA ILE A 76 -9.06 -6.55 3.01
C ILE A 76 -10.22 -5.57 3.12
N GLY A 77 -11.39 -5.97 2.62
CA GLY A 77 -12.56 -5.10 2.59
C GLY A 77 -12.25 -3.81 1.82
N ARG A 78 -12.26 -2.68 2.54
CA ARG A 78 -11.99 -1.35 1.99
C ARG A 78 -10.52 -0.91 2.08
N TYR A 79 -9.64 -1.78 2.58
CA TYR A 79 -8.23 -1.45 2.82
C TYR A 79 -7.31 -2.24 1.90
N GLY A 80 -6.24 -1.59 1.42
CA GLY A 80 -5.13 -2.24 0.73
C GLY A 80 -3.84 -2.11 1.53
N ILE A 81 -3.00 -3.14 1.48
CA ILE A 81 -1.65 -3.14 2.07
C ILE A 81 -0.65 -3.17 0.91
N LEU A 82 0.17 -2.12 0.83
CA LEU A 82 1.18 -1.94 -0.21
C LEU A 82 2.58 -2.00 0.41
N PHE A 83 3.49 -2.64 -0.31
CA PHE A 83 4.88 -2.76 0.09
C PHE A 83 5.84 -2.37 -1.03
N LYS A 84 6.88 -1.62 -0.70
CA LYS A 84 8.00 -1.34 -1.61
C LYS A 84 9.28 -1.31 -0.81
N LYS A 85 10.19 -2.23 -1.16
CA LYS A 85 11.51 -2.33 -0.54
C LYS A 85 12.35 -1.09 -0.90
N LYS A 86 13.01 -0.47 0.10
CA LYS A 86 14.06 0.53 -0.12
C LYS A 86 15.30 -0.09 -0.78
N LYS A 87 16.06 0.74 -1.49
CA LYS A 87 17.32 0.32 -2.13
C LYS A 87 18.50 0.21 -1.17
N GLU A 88 18.47 0.92 -0.05
CA GLU A 88 19.57 0.95 0.94
C GLU A 88 19.26 0.07 2.15
N LYS A 89 18.87 0.69 3.28
CA LYS A 89 18.53 0.02 4.54
C LYS A 89 17.03 -0.19 4.66
N SER A 90 16.57 -1.40 4.42
CA SER A 90 15.16 -1.74 4.57
C SER A 90 14.87 -2.06 6.03
N HIS A 91 13.81 -1.49 6.60
CA HIS A 91 13.32 -1.84 7.94
C HIS A 91 12.86 -3.30 8.04
N PHE A 92 12.77 -3.99 6.91
CA PHE A 92 12.36 -5.38 6.80
C PHE A 92 13.51 -6.31 6.40
N GLU A 93 14.78 -5.88 6.49
CA GLU A 93 15.95 -6.71 6.18
C GLU A 93 15.94 -8.06 6.91
N ASP A 94 15.57 -8.08 8.19
CA ASP A 94 15.51 -9.32 8.98
C ASP A 94 14.48 -10.35 8.50
N ILE A 95 13.54 -9.92 7.64
CA ILE A 95 12.47 -10.78 7.13
C ILE A 95 12.46 -10.93 5.60
N LEU A 96 13.33 -10.21 4.87
CA LEU A 96 13.42 -10.21 3.40
C LEU A 96 14.49 -11.19 2.89
#